data_AF-A0A7X6NP07-F1
#
_entry.id   AF-A0A7X6NP07-F1
#
_cell.length_a   1.000
_cell.length_b   1.000
_cell.length_c   1.000
_cell.angle_alpha   90.00
_cell.angle_beta   90.00
_cell.angle_gamma   90.00
#
_symmetry.space_group_name_H-M   'P 1'
#
loop_
_entity.id
_entity.type
_entity.pdbx_description
1 polymer ?
#
loop_
_entity_poly.entity_id
_entity_poly.type
_entity_poly.pdbx_seq_one_letter_code
_entity_poly.pdbx_strand_id
1 'polypeptide(L)'
;MALTPHRDKLLAAIKNPKAKADKPLLEEAFKEYEAWYGKLTKLTSKGDKRVEEMTSLLNEYKDFLEVDLIAKKGSPFIKRQKGQLKLDNSIIEEFLIHLVCDDILKGLPKRIETGSQTAFMSLTFRPSTIEGLVEQPEIVLKQKDQDFTIGKSIYYQFSPDEKFDKKVTTNGKLFLAVLAVEVKVNYDKTMFQECAGTASRLKQGCPLSKYYALVEYLDMKPEDVRLTDIDNVFLLRKAKRLPFEKRSIFEEVRDQHRDFPISSDVMKRFVKEMQDFISSTWYDPEQALNRGSFS
;
A
#
# COMPACT_ATOMS: atom_id res chain seq x y z
N MET A 1 6.66 5.11 17.06
CA MET A 1 6.19 6.32 16.34
C MET A 1 5.31 5.86 15.20
N ALA A 2 4.24 6.61 14.88
CA ALA A 2 3.44 6.33 13.69
C ALA A 2 4.32 6.53 12.44
N LEU A 3 4.13 5.68 11.42
CA LEU A 3 4.83 5.79 10.15
C LEU A 3 4.16 6.89 9.32
N THR A 4 4.95 7.86 8.83
CA THR A 4 4.45 9.02 8.06
C THR A 4 5.17 9.14 6.71
N PRO A 5 4.96 8.19 5.78
CA PRO A 5 5.71 8.16 4.52
C PRO A 5 5.47 9.39 3.64
N HIS A 6 4.27 9.99 3.68
CA HIS A 6 3.98 11.19 2.90
C HIS A 6 4.77 12.39 3.41
N ARG A 7 4.84 12.56 4.74
CA ARG A 7 5.68 13.57 5.40
C ARG A 7 7.12 13.50 4.92
N ASP A 8 7.67 12.29 4.86
CA ASP A 8 9.05 12.06 4.47
C ASP A 8 9.28 12.40 2.99
N LYS A 9 8.31 12.10 2.11
CA LYS A 9 8.36 12.51 0.69
C LYS A 9 8.31 14.04 0.53
N LEU A 10 7.46 14.74 1.27
CA LEU A 10 7.41 16.20 1.25
C LEU A 10 8.75 16.81 1.69
N LEU A 11 9.31 16.34 2.82
CA LEU A 11 10.61 16.82 3.31
C LEU A 11 11.75 16.53 2.33
N ALA A 12 11.74 15.37 1.68
CA ALA A 12 12.70 15.03 0.64
C ALA A 12 12.55 15.94 -0.59
N ALA A 13 11.31 16.24 -1.00
CA ALA A 13 11.04 17.14 -2.12
C ALA A 13 11.47 18.58 -1.83
N ILE A 14 11.25 19.09 -0.62
CA ILE A 14 11.71 20.42 -0.17
C ILE A 14 13.23 20.55 -0.27
N LYS A 15 13.96 19.47 0.05
CA LYS A 15 15.43 19.41 -0.02
C LYS A 15 15.96 19.14 -1.43
N ASN A 16 15.10 18.80 -2.39
CA ASN A 16 15.53 18.42 -3.73
C ASN A 16 16.03 19.66 -4.50
N PRO A 17 17.30 19.71 -4.94
CA PRO A 17 17.84 20.84 -5.69
C PRO A 17 17.08 21.14 -6.99
N LYS A 18 16.49 20.12 -7.62
CA LYS A 18 15.71 20.27 -8.85
C LYS A 18 14.32 20.91 -8.61
N ALA A 19 13.82 20.86 -7.39
CA ALA A 19 12.55 21.45 -6.97
C ALA A 19 12.72 22.85 -6.35
N LYS A 20 13.90 23.48 -6.49
CA LYS A 20 14.21 24.77 -5.83
C LYS A 20 13.19 25.88 -6.12
N ALA A 21 12.64 25.91 -7.34
CA ALA A 21 11.62 26.89 -7.74
C ALA A 21 10.26 26.65 -7.04
N ASP A 22 9.96 25.40 -6.68
CA ASP A 22 8.73 24.99 -6.02
C ASP A 22 8.88 24.91 -4.49
N LYS A 23 10.05 25.24 -3.93
CA LYS A 23 10.31 25.12 -2.49
C LYS A 23 9.26 25.84 -1.62
N PRO A 24 8.87 27.11 -1.89
CA PRO A 24 7.84 27.78 -1.10
C PRO A 24 6.49 27.05 -1.17
N LEU A 25 6.13 26.51 -2.34
CA LEU A 25 4.92 25.72 -2.54
C LEU A 25 4.97 24.41 -1.76
N LEU A 26 6.11 23.73 -1.74
CA LEU A 26 6.29 22.48 -0.97
C LEU A 26 6.31 22.73 0.55
N GLU A 27 6.80 23.88 1.00
CA GLU A 27 6.68 24.31 2.40
C GLU A 27 5.23 24.64 2.78
N GLU A 28 4.45 25.22 1.86
CA GLU A 28 3.00 25.40 2.01
C GLU A 28 2.28 24.03 2.11
N ALA A 29 2.61 23.10 1.21
CA ALA A 29 2.11 21.72 1.23
C ALA A 29 2.41 20.99 2.55
N PHE A 30 3.60 21.19 3.11
CA PHE A 30 4.01 20.59 4.38
C PHE A 30 3.21 21.13 5.56
N LYS A 31 2.91 22.43 5.59
CA LYS A 31 2.03 23.02 6.63
C LYS A 31 0.62 22.45 6.57
N GLU A 32 0.06 22.34 5.36
CA GLU A 32 -1.28 21.76 5.21
C GLU A 32 -1.29 20.26 5.55
N TYR A 33 -0.20 19.55 5.26
CA TYR A 33 -0.02 18.17 5.72
C TYR A 33 -0.10 18.07 7.25
N GLU A 34 0.61 18.93 7.98
CA GLU A 34 0.58 18.92 9.45
C GLU A 34 -0.83 19.22 9.98
N ALA A 35 -1.57 20.11 9.32
CA ALA A 35 -2.97 20.39 9.64
C ALA A 35 -3.87 19.17 9.37
N TRP A 36 -3.74 18.52 8.21
CA TRP A 36 -4.46 17.30 7.86
C TRP A 36 -4.20 16.16 8.84
N TYR A 37 -2.93 15.86 9.12
CA TYR A 37 -2.52 14.85 10.10
C TYR A 37 -3.09 15.18 11.50
N GLY A 38 -3.05 16.45 11.90
CA GLY A 38 -3.63 16.93 13.14
C GLY A 38 -5.15 16.75 13.23
N LYS A 39 -5.88 16.99 12.12
CA LYS A 39 -7.33 16.72 12.05
C LYS A 39 -7.63 15.22 12.16
N LEU A 40 -6.90 14.38 11.40
CA LEU A 40 -7.07 12.92 11.40
C LEU A 40 -6.87 12.30 12.79
N THR A 41 -5.80 12.70 13.49
CA THR A 41 -5.45 12.15 14.80
C THR A 41 -6.38 12.61 15.93
N LYS A 42 -7.08 13.73 15.75
CA LYS A 42 -8.06 14.25 16.71
C LYS A 42 -9.46 13.69 16.56
N LEU A 43 -9.75 12.95 15.48
CA LEU A 43 -11.05 12.30 15.32
C LEU A 43 -11.32 11.32 16.47
N THR A 44 -12.55 11.36 17.00
CA THR A 44 -13.03 10.49 18.08
C THR A 44 -14.15 9.55 17.65
N SER A 45 -14.69 9.74 16.45
CA SER A 45 -15.66 8.84 15.82
C SER A 45 -15.07 7.44 15.60
N LYS A 46 -15.92 6.44 15.34
CA LYS A 46 -15.52 5.03 15.15
C LYS A 46 -16.27 4.41 13.97
N GLY A 47 -15.77 3.28 13.48
CA GLY A 47 -16.37 2.49 12.40
C GLY A 47 -16.58 3.32 11.13
N ASP A 48 -17.67 3.05 10.40
CA ASP A 48 -17.97 3.68 9.11
C ASP A 48 -17.99 5.21 9.18
N LYS A 49 -18.52 5.79 10.26
CA LYS A 49 -18.53 7.25 10.44
C LYS A 49 -17.12 7.82 10.47
N ARG A 50 -16.17 7.13 11.14
CA ARG A 50 -14.77 7.54 11.14
C ARG A 50 -14.16 7.46 9.75
N VAL A 51 -14.45 6.40 9.01
CA VAL A 51 -13.97 6.22 7.63
C VAL A 51 -14.48 7.33 6.71
N GLU A 52 -15.75 7.74 6.85
CA GLU A 52 -16.33 8.86 6.12
C GLU A 52 -15.62 10.18 6.42
N GLU A 53 -15.48 10.53 7.71
CA GLU A 53 -14.81 11.76 8.14
C GLU A 53 -13.35 11.78 7.68
N MET A 54 -12.63 10.67 7.84
CA MET A 54 -11.25 10.51 7.35
C MET A 54 -11.17 10.67 5.82
N THR A 55 -12.13 10.10 5.08
CA THR A 55 -12.17 10.24 3.61
C THR A 55 -12.47 11.68 3.18
N SER A 56 -13.31 12.41 3.92
CA SER A 56 -13.53 13.84 3.70
C SER A 56 -12.24 14.64 3.86
N LEU A 57 -11.53 14.42 4.98
CA LEU A 57 -10.24 15.07 5.24
C LEU A 57 -9.17 14.72 4.19
N LEU A 58 -9.17 13.47 3.71
CA LEU A 58 -8.30 13.05 2.62
C LEU A 58 -8.60 13.81 1.32
N ASN A 59 -9.87 13.97 0.95
CA ASN A 59 -10.24 14.74 -0.23
C ASN A 59 -9.84 16.21 -0.09
N GLU A 60 -10.13 16.85 1.06
CA GLU A 60 -9.70 18.23 1.34
C GLU A 60 -8.19 18.41 1.12
N TYR A 61 -7.38 17.50 1.68
CA TYR A 61 -5.93 17.57 1.55
C TYR A 61 -5.44 17.32 0.12
N LYS A 62 -6.00 16.32 -0.57
CA LYS A 62 -5.62 16.01 -1.96
C LYS A 62 -6.04 17.12 -2.92
N ASP A 63 -7.21 17.72 -2.74
CA ASP A 63 -7.65 18.84 -3.56
C ASP A 63 -6.73 20.04 -3.37
N PHE A 64 -6.37 20.38 -2.13
CA PHE A 64 -5.39 21.42 -1.87
C PHE A 64 -4.03 21.14 -2.55
N LEU A 65 -3.45 19.96 -2.32
CA LEU A 65 -2.12 19.66 -2.84
C LEU A 65 -2.10 19.51 -4.36
N GLU A 66 -3.01 18.72 -4.91
CA GLU A 66 -2.95 18.33 -6.32
C GLU A 66 -3.54 19.39 -7.24
N VAL A 67 -4.59 20.09 -6.79
CA VAL A 67 -5.31 21.10 -7.58
C VAL A 67 -4.78 22.50 -7.26
N ASP A 68 -4.94 22.96 -6.01
CA ASP A 68 -4.67 24.37 -5.66
C ASP A 68 -3.18 24.71 -5.63
N LEU A 69 -2.33 23.77 -5.24
CA LEU A 69 -0.88 23.94 -5.28
C LEU A 69 -0.32 23.47 -6.62
N ILE A 70 -0.31 22.17 -6.90
CA ILE A 70 0.47 21.62 -8.01
C ILE A 70 -0.11 22.01 -9.37
N ALA A 71 -1.41 21.78 -9.62
CA ALA A 71 -1.99 22.09 -10.93
C ALA A 71 -2.04 23.60 -11.19
N LYS A 72 -2.45 24.40 -10.20
CA LYS A 72 -2.59 25.86 -10.35
C LYS A 72 -1.27 26.62 -10.31
N LYS A 73 -0.46 26.39 -9.27
CA LYS A 73 0.73 27.20 -8.93
C LYS A 73 2.06 26.50 -9.25
N GLY A 74 2.07 25.17 -9.43
CA GLY A 74 3.29 24.40 -9.62
C GLY A 74 4.07 24.72 -10.90
N SER A 75 5.39 24.66 -10.81
CA SER A 75 6.27 24.77 -11.97
C SER A 75 6.11 23.58 -12.94
N PRO A 76 6.62 23.70 -14.18
CA PRO A 76 6.67 22.56 -15.11
C PRO A 76 7.43 21.35 -14.56
N PHE A 77 8.38 21.56 -13.63
CA PHE A 77 9.11 20.46 -13.00
C PHE A 77 8.18 19.66 -12.08
N ILE A 78 7.56 20.29 -11.09
CA ILE A 78 6.74 19.57 -10.11
C ILE A 78 5.51 18.93 -10.73
N LYS A 79 4.87 19.61 -11.71
CA LYS A 79 3.73 19.08 -12.46
C LYS A 79 4.05 17.76 -13.18
N ARG A 80 5.26 17.63 -13.73
CA ARG A 80 5.72 16.42 -14.44
C ARG A 80 6.30 15.37 -13.50
N GLN A 81 6.91 15.79 -12.40
CA GLN A 81 7.70 14.91 -11.53
C GLN A 81 6.97 14.47 -10.26
N LYS A 82 5.75 14.96 -9.99
CA LYS A 82 4.99 14.61 -8.77
C LYS A 82 4.89 13.10 -8.52
N GLY A 83 4.63 12.31 -9.56
CA GLY A 83 4.56 10.84 -9.45
C GLY A 83 5.92 10.20 -9.16
N GLN A 84 7.00 10.67 -9.78
CA GLN A 84 8.36 10.18 -9.52
C GLN A 84 8.84 10.54 -8.10
N LEU A 85 8.40 11.70 -7.59
CA LEU A 85 8.64 12.12 -6.20
C LEU A 85 7.68 11.46 -5.21
N LYS A 86 6.73 10.64 -5.70
CA LYS A 86 5.64 10.01 -4.93
C LYS A 86 4.80 11.02 -4.13
N LEU A 87 4.63 12.26 -4.58
CA LEU A 87 3.88 13.28 -3.84
C LEU A 87 2.37 13.02 -3.79
N ASP A 88 1.84 12.30 -4.78
CA ASP A 88 0.43 11.93 -4.91
C ASP A 88 0.13 10.58 -4.25
N ASN A 89 0.87 9.53 -4.63
CA ASN A 89 0.64 8.17 -4.14
C ASN A 89 0.85 8.04 -2.63
N SER A 90 1.90 8.68 -2.09
CA SER A 90 2.25 8.51 -0.66
C SER A 90 1.19 9.02 0.30
N ILE A 91 0.29 9.90 -0.15
CA ILE A 91 -0.85 10.39 0.64
C ILE A 91 -1.76 9.22 1.00
N ILE A 92 -2.10 8.37 0.01
CA ILE A 92 -2.94 7.20 0.22
C ILE A 92 -2.15 6.13 0.99
N GLU A 93 -0.86 5.94 0.70
CA GLU A 93 0.00 5.04 1.49
C GLU A 93 -0.05 5.38 3.00
N GLU A 94 0.05 6.67 3.36
CA GLU A 94 -0.04 7.14 4.74
C GLU A 94 -1.48 7.05 5.30
N PHE A 95 -2.48 7.41 4.49
CA PHE A 95 -3.88 7.31 4.88
C PHE A 95 -4.27 5.89 5.28
N LEU A 96 -3.80 4.88 4.54
CA LEU A 96 -4.05 3.48 4.83
C LEU A 96 -3.49 3.06 6.19
N ILE A 97 -2.36 3.61 6.62
CA ILE A 97 -1.78 3.36 7.95
C ILE A 97 -2.72 3.86 9.04
N HIS A 98 -3.35 5.01 8.84
CA HIS A 98 -4.33 5.56 9.79
C HIS A 98 -5.64 4.75 9.86
N LEU A 99 -5.99 4.00 8.82
CA LEU A 99 -7.13 3.09 8.87
C LEU A 99 -6.87 1.87 9.78
N VAL A 100 -5.60 1.49 9.98
CA VAL A 100 -5.22 0.35 10.82
C VAL A 100 -5.17 0.76 12.29
N CYS A 101 -6.34 0.93 12.88
CA CYS A 101 -6.50 1.21 14.31
C CYS A 101 -7.76 0.56 14.87
N ASP A 102 -7.79 0.37 16.20
CA ASP A 102 -8.90 -0.27 16.91
C ASP A 102 -10.23 0.50 16.79
N ASP A 103 -10.21 1.78 16.42
CA ASP A 103 -11.43 2.55 16.18
C ASP A 103 -12.12 2.22 14.85
N ILE A 104 -11.42 1.53 13.95
CA ILE A 104 -11.93 1.12 12.61
C ILE A 104 -11.90 -0.40 12.48
N LEU A 105 -10.73 -1.02 12.66
CA LEU A 105 -10.51 -2.45 12.50
C LEU A 105 -10.43 -3.13 13.87
N LYS A 106 -11.27 -4.13 14.09
CA LYS A 106 -11.35 -4.93 15.32
C LYS A 106 -10.56 -6.23 15.18
N GLY A 107 -9.98 -6.69 16.28
CA GLY A 107 -9.32 -7.99 16.35
C GLY A 107 -7.88 -8.00 15.85
N LEU A 108 -7.27 -6.84 15.60
CA LEU A 108 -5.86 -6.76 15.23
C LEU A 108 -4.97 -7.23 16.40
N PRO A 109 -4.00 -8.12 16.16
CA PRO A 109 -3.09 -8.56 17.21
C PRO A 109 -2.13 -7.43 17.59
N LYS A 110 -1.71 -7.42 18.86
CA LYS A 110 -0.65 -6.52 19.33
C LYS A 110 0.63 -6.79 18.53
N ARG A 111 1.35 -5.73 18.15
CA ARG A 111 2.63 -5.78 17.39
C ARG A 111 2.51 -6.21 15.93
N ILE A 112 1.31 -6.19 15.33
CA ILE A 112 1.20 -6.24 13.87
C ILE A 112 1.98 -5.06 13.26
N GLU A 113 2.64 -5.31 12.14
CA GLU A 113 3.38 -4.31 11.39
C GLU A 113 2.53 -3.87 10.19
N THR A 114 2.53 -2.56 9.90
CA THR A 114 1.73 -1.95 8.83
C THR A 114 2.54 -0.91 8.05
N GLY A 115 2.03 -0.46 6.91
CA GLY A 115 2.68 0.49 6.01
C GLY A 115 3.49 -0.18 4.91
N SER A 116 4.32 0.61 4.23
CA SER A 116 5.17 0.11 3.14
C SER A 116 6.27 -0.81 3.68
N GLN A 117 6.36 -2.02 3.13
CA GLN A 117 7.30 -3.07 3.55
C GLN A 117 7.76 -3.90 2.36
N THR A 118 8.94 -4.52 2.49
CA THR A 118 9.52 -5.44 1.50
C THR A 118 9.04 -6.88 1.78
N ALA A 119 7.91 -7.24 1.18
CA ALA A 119 7.21 -8.50 1.43
C ALA A 119 7.95 -9.72 0.87
N PHE A 120 7.94 -10.81 1.64
CA PHE A 120 8.44 -12.11 1.24
C PHE A 120 7.62 -12.71 0.08
N MET A 121 8.32 -13.14 -0.98
CA MET A 121 7.71 -13.80 -2.14
C MET A 121 8.10 -15.28 -2.20
N SER A 122 9.39 -15.59 -2.07
CA SER A 122 9.87 -16.97 -2.09
C SER A 122 11.23 -17.12 -1.38
N LEU A 123 11.50 -18.32 -0.90
CA LEU A 123 12.78 -18.74 -0.34
C LEU A 123 13.36 -19.86 -1.20
N THR A 124 14.64 -19.81 -1.51
CA THR A 124 15.31 -20.89 -2.26
C THR A 124 16.70 -21.14 -1.68
N PHE A 125 17.06 -22.42 -1.52
CA PHE A 125 18.42 -22.84 -1.20
C PHE A 125 19.25 -22.92 -2.48
N ARG A 126 20.45 -22.35 -2.46
CA ARG A 126 21.35 -22.31 -3.61
C ARG A 126 22.77 -22.73 -3.23
N PRO A 127 22.99 -23.98 -2.81
CA PRO A 127 24.34 -24.46 -2.52
C PRO A 127 25.21 -24.38 -3.77
N SER A 128 26.43 -23.85 -3.62
CA SER A 128 27.38 -23.72 -4.74
C SER A 128 28.08 -25.04 -5.08
N THR A 129 28.23 -25.96 -4.11
CA THR A 129 28.81 -27.30 -4.26
C THR A 129 28.10 -28.31 -3.35
N ILE A 130 28.41 -29.60 -3.50
CA ILE A 130 27.90 -30.65 -2.61
C ILE A 130 28.48 -30.50 -1.20
N GLU A 131 29.75 -30.12 -1.08
CA GLU A 131 30.41 -29.86 0.20
C GLU A 131 29.73 -28.72 0.96
N GLY A 132 29.23 -27.69 0.25
CA GLY A 132 28.48 -26.59 0.86
C GLY A 132 27.19 -27.01 1.57
N LEU A 133 26.69 -28.25 1.37
CA LEU A 133 25.52 -28.77 2.09
C LEU A 133 25.79 -29.02 3.59
N VAL A 134 27.05 -29.18 4.01
CA VAL A 134 27.43 -29.34 5.42
C VAL A 134 27.95 -28.04 6.05
N GLU A 135 28.00 -26.97 5.27
CA GLU A 135 28.39 -25.62 5.70
C GLU A 135 27.15 -24.74 5.97
N GLN A 136 27.36 -23.42 6.09
CA GLN A 136 26.26 -22.46 6.22
C GLN A 136 25.36 -22.49 4.98
N PRO A 137 24.05 -22.78 5.13
CA PRO A 137 23.16 -22.83 3.98
C PRO A 137 23.09 -21.49 3.25
N GLU A 138 23.40 -21.50 1.95
CA GLU A 138 23.18 -20.38 1.04
C GLU A 138 21.69 -20.25 0.71
N ILE A 139 21.08 -19.14 1.12
CA ILE A 139 19.66 -18.86 0.90
C ILE A 139 19.48 -17.59 0.07
N VAL A 140 18.50 -17.62 -0.82
CA VAL A 140 18.06 -16.46 -1.59
C VAL A 140 16.60 -16.18 -1.24
N LEU A 141 16.37 -15.02 -0.62
CA LEU A 141 15.03 -14.47 -0.44
C LEU A 141 14.67 -13.61 -1.64
N LYS A 142 13.62 -13.99 -2.35
CA LYS A 142 12.95 -13.06 -3.27
C LYS A 142 11.93 -12.27 -2.48
N GLN A 143 12.02 -10.95 -2.61
CA GLN A 143 11.12 -10.02 -1.94
C GLN A 143 10.66 -8.95 -2.92
N LYS A 144 9.56 -8.28 -2.58
CA LYS A 144 9.05 -7.16 -3.36
C LYS A 144 8.50 -6.08 -2.43
N ASP A 145 8.88 -4.85 -2.71
CA ASP A 145 8.31 -3.67 -2.05
C ASP A 145 6.83 -3.55 -2.39
N GLN A 146 6.03 -3.31 -1.37
CA GLN A 146 4.59 -3.07 -1.46
C GLN A 146 4.28 -1.67 -0.95
N ASP A 147 3.35 -0.97 -1.60
CA ASP A 147 2.98 0.40 -1.23
C ASP A 147 2.35 0.43 0.19
N PHE A 148 1.53 -0.58 0.53
CA PHE A 148 1.01 -0.77 1.89
C PHE A 148 0.83 -2.26 2.21
N THR A 149 1.06 -2.63 3.47
CA THR A 149 0.91 -4.01 3.96
C THR A 149 0.33 -4.06 5.36
N ILE A 150 -0.26 -5.21 5.72
CA ILE A 150 -0.44 -5.65 7.09
C ILE A 150 0.25 -7.02 7.20
N GLY A 151 1.12 -7.18 8.20
CA GLY A 151 1.92 -8.39 8.31
C GLY A 151 2.80 -8.43 9.54
N LYS A 152 3.77 -9.34 9.51
CA LYS A 152 4.72 -9.50 10.61
C LYS A 152 6.09 -9.94 10.11
N SER A 153 7.14 -9.35 10.70
CA SER A 153 8.50 -9.86 10.55
C SER A 153 8.65 -11.22 11.25
N ILE A 154 9.08 -12.22 10.49
CA ILE A 154 9.39 -13.58 10.95
C ILE A 154 10.90 -13.77 10.90
N TYR A 155 11.47 -14.30 11.97
CA TYR A 155 12.89 -14.62 12.08
C TYR A 155 13.08 -16.12 11.86
N TYR A 156 14.10 -16.49 11.09
CA TYR A 156 14.40 -17.88 10.79
C TYR A 156 15.88 -18.18 10.98
N GLN A 157 16.18 -19.46 11.12
CA GLN A 157 17.51 -20.01 11.20
C GLN A 157 17.54 -21.36 10.49
N PHE A 158 18.58 -21.60 9.68
CA PHE A 158 18.81 -22.84 8.95
C PHE A 158 20.21 -23.35 9.26
N SER A 159 20.32 -24.65 9.56
CA SER A 159 21.58 -25.30 9.91
C SER A 159 21.59 -26.73 9.37
N PRO A 160 22.73 -27.24 8.87
CA PRO A 160 22.91 -28.67 8.63
C PRO A 160 23.18 -29.44 9.93
N ASP A 161 23.46 -28.74 11.04
CA ASP A 161 23.73 -29.31 12.36
C ASP A 161 22.48 -29.18 13.25
N GLU A 162 22.02 -30.31 13.82
CA GLU A 162 20.87 -30.38 14.73
C GLU A 162 21.02 -29.49 15.97
N LYS A 163 22.26 -29.19 16.36
CA LYS A 163 22.57 -28.33 17.52
C LYS A 163 22.56 -26.84 17.18
N PHE A 164 22.37 -26.48 15.92
CA PHE A 164 22.44 -25.11 15.43
C PHE A 164 23.76 -24.42 15.85
N ASP A 165 24.91 -25.08 15.65
CA ASP A 165 26.21 -24.43 15.87
C ASP A 165 26.27 -23.15 15.02
N LYS A 166 26.55 -22.02 15.69
CA LYS A 166 26.62 -20.68 15.07
C LYS A 166 27.61 -20.63 13.90
N LYS A 167 28.63 -21.50 13.87
CA LYS A 167 29.61 -21.56 12.78
C LYS A 167 29.01 -22.07 11.47
N VAL A 168 27.97 -22.89 11.52
CA VAL A 168 27.32 -23.49 10.33
C VAL A 168 25.84 -23.09 10.19
N THR A 169 25.37 -22.16 11.02
CA THR A 169 23.96 -21.72 11.02
C THR A 169 23.80 -20.36 10.35
N THR A 170 22.91 -20.28 9.37
CA THR A 170 22.50 -19.03 8.73
C THR A 170 21.22 -18.51 9.39
N ASN A 171 21.22 -17.23 9.78
CA ASN A 171 20.08 -16.56 10.39
C ASN A 171 19.56 -15.46 9.47
N GLY A 172 18.26 -15.15 9.56
CA GLY A 172 17.70 -14.04 8.82
C GLY A 172 16.32 -13.63 9.31
N LYS A 173 15.76 -12.66 8.59
CA LYS A 173 14.39 -12.19 8.80
C LYS A 173 13.71 -11.99 7.46
N LEU A 174 12.40 -12.25 7.42
CA LEU A 174 11.54 -11.95 6.29
C LEU A 174 10.29 -11.26 6.79
N PHE A 175 9.68 -10.42 5.95
CA PHE A 175 8.39 -9.82 6.26
C PHE A 175 7.27 -10.61 5.60
N LEU A 176 6.43 -11.27 6.40
CA LEU A 176 5.28 -12.01 5.91
C LEU A 176 4.08 -11.06 5.83
N ALA A 177 3.76 -10.60 4.62
CA ALA A 177 2.59 -9.79 4.37
C ALA A 177 1.37 -10.70 4.19
N VAL A 178 0.41 -10.62 5.12
CA VAL A 178 -0.88 -11.33 5.02
C VAL A 178 -1.92 -10.51 4.27
N LEU A 179 -1.69 -9.20 4.15
CA LEU A 179 -2.44 -8.31 3.28
C LEU A 179 -1.46 -7.32 2.64
N ALA A 180 -1.59 -7.12 1.34
CA ALA A 180 -0.81 -6.16 0.58
C ALA A 180 -1.73 -5.34 -0.34
N VAL A 181 -1.40 -4.07 -0.49
CA VAL A 181 -2.13 -3.11 -1.32
C VAL A 181 -1.14 -2.36 -2.19
N GLU A 182 -1.39 -2.37 -3.50
CA GLU A 182 -0.74 -1.48 -4.45
C GLU A 182 -1.54 -0.18 -4.58
N VAL A 183 -0.87 0.97 -4.56
CA VAL A 183 -1.53 2.28 -4.65
C VAL A 183 -1.12 2.97 -5.94
N LYS A 184 -2.11 3.37 -6.75
CA LYS A 184 -1.84 4.01 -8.05
C LYS A 184 -2.81 5.16 -8.34
N VAL A 185 -2.29 6.32 -8.73
CA VAL A 185 -3.14 7.42 -9.25
C VAL A 185 -3.86 7.01 -10.53
N ASN A 186 -3.19 6.31 -11.45
CA ASN A 186 -3.82 5.75 -12.64
C ASN A 186 -3.53 4.27 -12.79
N TYR A 187 -4.41 3.57 -13.50
CA TYR A 187 -4.27 2.14 -13.71
C TYR A 187 -4.47 1.75 -15.16
N ASP A 188 -3.38 1.41 -15.83
CA ASP A 188 -3.34 0.94 -17.21
C ASP A 188 -3.14 -0.58 -17.28
N LYS A 189 -3.23 -1.15 -18.50
CA LYS A 189 -3.13 -2.59 -18.72
C LYS A 189 -1.78 -3.17 -18.26
N THR A 190 -0.68 -2.44 -18.42
CA THR A 190 0.65 -2.90 -18.02
C THR A 190 0.72 -2.99 -16.50
N MET A 191 0.27 -1.94 -15.80
CA MET A 191 0.21 -1.93 -14.33
C MET A 191 -0.69 -3.06 -13.79
N PHE A 192 -1.82 -3.34 -14.45
CA PHE A 192 -2.68 -4.46 -14.07
C PHE A 192 -1.98 -5.81 -14.17
N GLN A 193 -1.26 -6.07 -15.27
CA GLN A 193 -0.51 -7.32 -15.45
C GLN A 193 0.65 -7.45 -14.46
N GLU A 194 1.35 -6.35 -14.14
CA GLU A 194 2.38 -6.33 -13.11
C GLU A 194 1.82 -6.63 -11.72
N CYS A 195 0.65 -6.07 -11.39
CA CYS A 195 -0.08 -6.37 -10.17
C CYS A 195 -0.47 -7.85 -10.11
N ALA A 196 -1.00 -8.41 -11.20
CA ALA A 196 -1.41 -9.82 -11.26
C ALA A 196 -0.21 -10.76 -11.03
N GLY A 197 0.92 -10.51 -11.69
CA GLY A 197 2.15 -11.28 -11.46
C GLY A 197 2.71 -11.13 -10.04
N THR A 198 2.51 -9.97 -9.42
CA THR A 198 2.91 -9.72 -8.03
C THR A 198 2.03 -10.46 -7.05
N ALA A 199 0.72 -10.42 -7.24
CA ALA A 199 -0.26 -11.14 -6.44
C ALA A 199 0.05 -12.65 -6.45
N SER A 200 0.34 -13.20 -7.63
CA SER A 200 0.70 -14.62 -7.78
C SER A 200 1.93 -15.00 -6.97
N ARG A 201 3.01 -14.19 -7.04
CA ARG A 201 4.24 -14.43 -6.27
C ARG A 201 4.04 -14.25 -4.77
N LEU A 202 3.24 -13.27 -4.35
CA LEU A 202 2.90 -13.10 -2.94
C LEU A 202 2.17 -14.34 -2.42
N LYS A 203 1.18 -14.83 -3.17
CA LYS A 203 0.39 -16.02 -2.79
C LYS A 203 1.19 -17.32 -2.87
N GLN A 204 2.27 -17.39 -3.64
CA GLN A 204 3.23 -18.50 -3.54
C GLN A 204 3.94 -18.52 -2.18
N GLY A 205 4.34 -17.35 -1.67
CA GLY A 205 4.98 -17.23 -0.36
C GLY A 205 4.00 -17.37 0.81
N CYS A 206 2.76 -16.93 0.63
CA CYS A 206 1.68 -17.06 1.62
C CYS A 206 0.31 -17.18 0.90
N PRO A 207 -0.22 -18.40 0.70
CA PRO A 207 -1.43 -18.63 -0.11
C PRO A 207 -2.68 -17.91 0.41
N LEU A 208 -2.72 -17.63 1.71
CA LEU A 208 -3.83 -16.97 2.37
C LEU A 208 -3.78 -15.43 2.26
N SER A 209 -2.68 -14.88 1.73
CA SER A 209 -2.51 -13.44 1.66
C SER A 209 -3.52 -12.79 0.73
N LYS A 210 -4.06 -11.65 1.16
CA LYS A 210 -4.91 -10.81 0.32
C LYS A 210 -4.10 -9.78 -0.43
N TYR A 211 -4.36 -9.63 -1.71
CA TYR A 211 -3.71 -8.66 -2.58
C TYR A 211 -4.74 -7.76 -3.26
N TYR A 212 -4.66 -6.46 -2.99
CA TYR A 212 -5.55 -5.46 -3.55
C TYR A 212 -4.79 -4.41 -4.36
N ALA A 213 -5.49 -3.76 -5.28
CA ALA A 213 -5.03 -2.49 -5.87
C ALA A 213 -6.04 -1.38 -5.55
N LEU A 214 -5.56 -0.27 -4.99
CA LEU A 214 -6.33 0.95 -4.78
C LEU A 214 -5.93 1.97 -5.83
N VAL A 215 -6.88 2.31 -6.70
CA VAL A 215 -6.61 3.11 -7.89
C VAL A 215 -7.53 4.32 -7.96
N GLU A 216 -6.99 5.51 -8.20
CA GLU A 216 -7.83 6.71 -8.28
C GLU A 216 -8.58 6.77 -9.62
N TYR A 217 -7.87 6.59 -10.73
CA TYR A 217 -8.39 6.72 -12.08
C TYR A 217 -8.09 5.49 -12.95
N LEU A 218 -9.06 5.07 -13.77
CA LEU A 218 -8.87 3.97 -14.71
C LEU A 218 -8.37 4.48 -16.07
N ASP A 219 -7.30 3.88 -16.59
CA ASP A 219 -6.67 4.19 -17.90
C ASP A 219 -6.74 2.95 -18.83
N MET A 220 -7.71 2.08 -18.58
CA MET A 220 -8.00 0.85 -19.32
C MET A 220 -9.49 0.53 -19.26
N LYS A 221 -9.92 -0.55 -19.93
CA LYS A 221 -11.24 -1.14 -19.64
C LYS A 221 -11.15 -1.96 -18.35
N PRO A 222 -12.21 -2.00 -17.52
CA PRO A 222 -12.25 -2.91 -16.39
C PRO A 222 -12.01 -4.35 -16.85
N GLU A 223 -11.08 -5.04 -16.21
CA GLU A 223 -10.80 -6.47 -16.42
C GLU A 223 -11.40 -7.29 -15.28
N ASP A 224 -11.66 -8.56 -15.54
CA ASP A 224 -12.17 -9.48 -14.53
C ASP A 224 -11.03 -10.00 -13.64
N VAL A 225 -10.95 -9.47 -12.42
CA VAL A 225 -9.91 -9.85 -11.44
C VAL A 225 -9.96 -11.34 -11.06
N ARG A 226 -11.10 -12.02 -11.24
CA ARG A 226 -11.25 -13.46 -10.95
C ARG A 226 -10.41 -14.35 -11.87
N LEU A 227 -9.92 -13.80 -12.98
CA LEU A 227 -9.00 -14.48 -13.89
C LEU A 227 -7.52 -14.29 -13.47
N THR A 228 -7.29 -13.66 -12.30
CA THR A 228 -5.97 -13.34 -11.77
C THR A 228 -5.89 -13.67 -10.28
N ASP A 229 -4.70 -13.57 -9.71
CA ASP A 229 -4.49 -13.71 -8.26
C ASP A 229 -4.78 -12.43 -7.47
N ILE A 230 -5.19 -11.33 -8.12
CA ILE A 230 -5.62 -10.10 -7.45
C ILE A 230 -6.99 -10.34 -6.81
N ASP A 231 -7.14 -10.11 -5.50
CA ASP A 231 -8.41 -10.31 -4.81
C ASP A 231 -9.44 -9.24 -5.20
N ASN A 232 -9.02 -7.97 -5.32
CA ASN A 232 -9.89 -6.90 -5.80
C ASN A 232 -9.11 -5.66 -6.29
N VAL A 233 -9.75 -4.86 -7.14
CA VAL A 233 -9.28 -3.53 -7.57
C VAL A 233 -10.33 -2.49 -7.19
N PHE A 234 -9.98 -1.57 -6.29
CA PHE A 234 -10.85 -0.51 -5.81
C PHE A 234 -10.62 0.78 -6.59
N LEU A 235 -11.60 1.16 -7.41
CA LEU A 235 -11.59 2.43 -8.14
C LEU A 235 -12.15 3.56 -7.25
N LEU A 236 -11.26 4.29 -6.59
CA LEU A 236 -11.56 5.24 -5.51
C LEU A 236 -12.46 6.39 -5.96
N ARG A 237 -12.21 6.96 -7.15
CA ARG A 237 -12.99 8.10 -7.69
C ARG A 237 -14.10 7.69 -8.65
N LYS A 238 -14.22 6.39 -8.95
CA LYS A 238 -15.19 5.85 -9.93
C LYS A 238 -15.09 6.53 -11.32
N ALA A 239 -13.89 6.97 -11.71
CA ALA A 239 -13.68 7.77 -12.92
C ALA A 239 -12.56 7.23 -13.81
N LYS A 240 -12.63 7.55 -15.10
CA LYS A 240 -11.51 7.36 -16.03
C LYS A 240 -10.49 8.48 -15.86
N ARG A 241 -9.23 8.18 -16.16
CA ARG A 241 -8.18 9.20 -16.21
C ARG A 241 -8.49 10.21 -17.32
N LEU A 242 -8.17 11.48 -17.08
CA LEU A 242 -8.25 12.50 -18.12
C LEU A 242 -7.40 12.09 -19.35
N PRO A 243 -7.84 12.41 -20.58
CA PRO A 243 -7.01 12.37 -21.77
C PRO A 243 -5.73 13.21 -21.61
N PHE A 244 -4.65 12.83 -22.30
CA PHE A 244 -3.33 13.43 -22.13
C PHE A 244 -3.33 14.95 -22.24
N GLU A 245 -4.03 15.49 -23.25
CA GLU A 245 -4.16 16.90 -23.57
C GLU A 245 -4.91 17.72 -22.50
N LYS A 246 -5.72 17.06 -21.66
CA LYS A 246 -6.48 17.70 -20.58
C LYS A 246 -5.78 17.67 -19.22
N ARG A 247 -4.78 16.78 -19.04
CA ARG A 247 -4.10 16.56 -17.74
C ARG A 247 -3.32 17.76 -17.22
N SER A 248 -2.96 18.70 -18.08
CA SER A 248 -2.24 19.94 -17.70
C SER A 248 -3.15 21.16 -17.59
N ILE A 249 -4.43 21.03 -17.92
CA ILE A 249 -5.41 22.12 -17.88
C ILE A 249 -5.98 22.18 -16.46
N PHE A 250 -5.80 23.33 -15.80
CA PHE A 250 -6.18 23.49 -14.39
C PHE A 250 -7.67 23.24 -14.17
N GLU A 251 -8.52 23.79 -15.03
CA GLU A 251 -9.97 23.67 -14.95
C GLU A 251 -10.43 22.22 -15.07
N GLU A 252 -9.85 21.45 -16.00
CA GLU A 252 -10.17 20.03 -16.20
C GLU A 252 -9.76 19.17 -15.00
N VAL A 253 -8.58 19.42 -14.42
CA VAL A 253 -8.11 18.72 -13.22
C VAL A 253 -8.99 19.07 -12.01
N ARG A 254 -9.31 20.36 -11.83
CA ARG A 254 -10.19 20.83 -10.76
C ARG A 254 -11.59 20.22 -10.87
N ASP A 255 -12.17 20.27 -12.06
CA ASP A 255 -13.52 19.77 -12.30
C ASP A 255 -13.56 18.24 -12.13
N GLN A 256 -12.53 17.51 -12.56
CA GLN A 256 -12.43 16.07 -12.30
C GLN A 256 -12.39 15.76 -10.80
N HIS A 257 -11.63 16.50 -9.99
CA HIS A 257 -11.60 16.30 -8.54
C HIS A 257 -12.94 16.59 -7.88
N ARG A 258 -13.58 17.70 -8.26
CA ARG A 258 -14.89 18.13 -7.75
C ARG A 258 -15.98 17.11 -8.08
N ASP A 259 -16.03 16.66 -9.33
CA ASP A 259 -17.12 15.82 -9.84
C ASP A 259 -16.90 14.34 -9.46
N PHE A 260 -15.64 13.95 -9.21
CA PHE A 260 -15.23 12.60 -8.84
C PHE A 260 -14.28 12.61 -7.63
N PRO A 261 -14.77 12.98 -6.43
CA PRO A 261 -13.99 12.87 -5.20
C PRO A 261 -13.74 11.39 -4.86
N ILE A 262 -12.74 11.11 -4.03
CA ILE A 262 -12.53 9.77 -3.48
C ILE A 262 -13.79 9.38 -2.69
N SER A 263 -14.41 8.28 -3.11
CA SER A 263 -15.69 7.81 -2.58
C SER A 263 -15.50 7.11 -1.23
N SER A 264 -16.11 7.68 -0.19
CA SER A 264 -16.16 7.05 1.14
C SER A 264 -16.80 5.66 1.09
N ASP A 265 -17.80 5.43 0.24
CA ASP A 265 -18.41 4.11 0.08
C ASP A 265 -17.44 3.05 -0.46
N VAL A 266 -16.56 3.44 -1.39
CA VAL A 266 -15.51 2.53 -1.89
C VAL A 266 -14.49 2.26 -0.77
N MET A 267 -14.14 3.29 0.01
CA MET A 267 -13.23 3.15 1.14
C MET A 267 -13.79 2.24 2.24
N LYS A 268 -15.08 2.37 2.57
CA LYS A 268 -15.77 1.47 3.52
C LYS A 268 -15.80 0.04 3.01
N ARG A 269 -16.04 -0.19 1.71
CA ARG A 269 -15.98 -1.54 1.14
C ARG A 269 -14.60 -2.14 1.30
N PHE A 270 -13.54 -1.37 1.04
CA PHE A 270 -12.17 -1.81 1.28
C PHE A 270 -11.90 -2.12 2.76
N VAL A 271 -12.33 -1.24 3.67
CA VAL A 271 -12.23 -1.48 5.13
C VAL A 271 -12.98 -2.73 5.56
N LYS A 272 -14.17 -2.98 4.98
CA LYS A 272 -14.94 -4.20 5.23
C LYS A 272 -14.18 -5.44 4.78
N GLU A 273 -13.59 -5.45 3.60
CA GLU A 273 -12.76 -6.57 3.13
C GLU A 273 -11.54 -6.82 4.05
N MET A 274 -10.92 -5.75 4.57
CA MET A 274 -9.87 -5.89 5.60
C MET A 274 -10.42 -6.50 6.89
N GLN A 275 -11.56 -6.01 7.38
CA GLN A 275 -12.18 -6.50 8.61
C GLN A 275 -12.60 -7.97 8.49
N ASP A 276 -13.25 -8.34 7.41
CA ASP A 276 -13.69 -9.70 7.13
C ASP A 276 -12.48 -10.64 7.08
N PHE A 277 -11.38 -10.20 6.45
CA PHE A 277 -10.12 -10.95 6.45
C PHE A 277 -9.53 -11.12 7.86
N ILE A 278 -9.47 -10.05 8.66
CA ILE A 278 -8.92 -10.09 10.04
C ILE A 278 -9.76 -10.99 10.95
N SER A 279 -11.09 -10.99 10.78
CA SER A 279 -12.01 -11.78 11.61
C SER A 279 -12.14 -13.24 11.18
N SER A 280 -11.63 -13.60 10.01
CA SER A 280 -11.76 -14.96 9.47
C SER A 280 -10.72 -15.91 10.07
N THR A 281 -11.16 -17.13 10.40
CA THR A 281 -10.24 -18.25 10.58
C THR A 281 -9.78 -18.71 9.21
N TRP A 282 -8.53 -18.44 8.85
CA TRP A 282 -8.05 -18.68 7.48
C TRP A 282 -7.92 -20.16 7.12
N TYR A 283 -7.60 -21.01 8.09
CA TYR A 283 -7.55 -22.46 7.93
C TYR A 283 -7.68 -23.15 9.29
N ASP A 284 -8.62 -24.10 9.40
CA ASP A 284 -8.83 -24.92 10.60
C ASP A 284 -9.19 -26.35 10.19
N PRO A 285 -8.21 -27.28 10.18
CA PRO A 285 -8.45 -28.66 9.74
C PRO A 285 -9.34 -29.45 10.70
N GLU A 286 -9.38 -29.09 11.99
CA GLU A 286 -10.20 -29.80 12.97
C GLU A 286 -11.68 -29.49 12.78
N GLN A 287 -12.00 -28.26 12.37
CA GLN A 287 -13.36 -27.88 12.01
C GLN A 287 -13.81 -28.39 10.64
N ALA A 288 -12.89 -28.75 9.74
CA ALA A 288 -13.26 -29.23 8.41
C ALA A 288 -14.15 -30.48 8.47
N LEU A 289 -13.86 -31.40 9.41
CA LEU A 289 -14.66 -32.60 9.64
C LEU A 289 -16.07 -32.28 10.18
N ASN A 290 -16.16 -31.30 11.09
CA ASN A 290 -17.45 -30.88 11.65
C ASN A 290 -18.31 -30.11 10.64
N ARG A 291 -17.68 -29.31 9.77
CA ARG A 291 -18.35 -28.53 8.72
C ARG A 291 -18.69 -29.37 7.49
N GLY A 292 -18.00 -30.50 7.29
CA GLY A 292 -18.07 -31.28 6.05
C GLY A 292 -17.49 -30.55 4.84
N SER A 293 -16.61 -29.57 5.06
CA SER A 293 -16.06 -28.67 4.04
C SER A 293 -14.63 -28.29 4.37
N PHE A 294 -13.77 -28.19 3.35
CA PHE A 294 -12.39 -27.72 3.46
C PHE A 294 -12.27 -26.19 3.46
N SER A 295 -13.35 -25.50 3.11
CA SER A 295 -13.52 -24.03 3.16
C SER A 295 -14.49 -23.63 4.26
#